data_AF-A0A379SDL5-F1
#
_entry.id   AF-A0A379SDL5-F1
#
_cell.length_a   1.000
_cell.length_b   1.000
_cell.length_c   1.000
_cell.angle_alpha   90.00
_cell.angle_beta   90.00
_cell.angle_gamma   90.00
#
_symmetry.space_group_name_H-M   'P 1'
#
loop_
_entity.id
_entity.type
_entity.pdbx_description
1 polymer ?
#
loop_
_entity_poly.entity_id
_entity_poly.type
_entity_poly.pdbx_seq_one_letter_code
_entity_poly.pdbx_strand_id
1 'polypeptide(L)'
;MTHSLKTWNTFGIDHCAKHIVCAENEQQLLSAWQQATREGLPVMILGEGSNVLFLENYAGTVILNRLKGIEVKETAEAWHLYVGAGENWHQLVRYALDNNMPGLENLALIPGCVGSSPIQNIGAYGVELQRVCDYVDCIELETGKRLRLSAAECRFGYRDSIFKHEYQDRVAIVAVGYVCQSNGNRY
;
A
#
# COMPACT_ATOMS: atom_id res chain seq x y z
N MET A 1 22.10 13.79 12.02
CA MET A 1 22.01 12.43 12.59
C MET A 1 21.36 11.54 11.55
N THR A 2 21.73 10.25 11.50
CA THR A 2 21.12 9.24 10.62
C THR A 2 20.37 8.22 11.49
N HIS A 3 19.42 7.48 10.91
CA HIS A 3 18.53 6.58 11.63
C HIS A 3 18.57 5.17 11.02
N SER A 4 18.69 4.14 11.86
CA SER A 4 18.73 2.74 11.39
C SER A 4 17.42 2.31 10.72
N LEU A 5 17.56 1.58 9.61
CA LEU A 5 16.47 0.97 8.84
C LEU A 5 16.17 -0.47 9.28
N LYS A 6 16.94 -1.04 10.22
CA LYS A 6 16.88 -2.45 10.61
C LYS A 6 15.48 -2.92 11.02
N THR A 7 14.74 -2.08 11.74
CA THR A 7 13.37 -2.39 12.20
C THR A 7 12.30 -2.12 11.15
N TRP A 8 12.67 -1.53 10.02
CA TRP A 8 11.75 -1.07 8.97
C TRP A 8 11.87 -1.89 7.68
N ASN A 9 12.64 -2.99 7.69
CA ASN A 9 12.68 -3.97 6.62
C ASN A 9 12.74 -5.39 7.19
N THR A 10 12.00 -6.32 6.60
CA THR A 10 11.90 -7.68 7.14
C THR A 10 13.15 -8.53 6.90
N PHE A 11 14.05 -8.11 6.01
CA PHE A 11 15.37 -8.73 5.88
C PHE A 11 16.27 -8.44 7.09
N GLY A 12 15.97 -7.40 7.88
CA GLY A 12 16.77 -6.99 9.04
C GLY A 12 18.12 -6.37 8.66
N ILE A 13 18.24 -5.80 7.45
CA ILE A 13 19.45 -5.11 7.00
C ILE A 13 19.62 -3.80 7.78
N ASP A 14 20.79 -3.61 8.37
CA ASP A 14 21.13 -2.46 9.18
C ASP A 14 21.92 -1.41 8.38
N HIS A 15 21.21 -0.75 7.47
CA HIS A 15 21.65 0.51 6.86
C HIS A 15 20.92 1.68 7.49
N CYS A 16 21.42 2.89 7.27
CA CYS A 16 20.79 4.10 7.80
C CYS A 16 20.10 4.92 6.71
N ALA A 17 19.03 5.63 7.07
CA ALA A 17 18.46 6.73 6.30
C ALA A 17 18.82 8.08 6.94
N LYS A 18 18.83 9.16 6.16
CA LYS A 18 19.03 10.52 6.69
C LYS A 18 17.86 10.94 7.58
N HIS A 19 16.64 10.66 7.14
CA HIS A 19 15.42 10.89 7.91
C HIS A 19 14.47 9.70 7.80
N ILE A 20 13.75 9.40 8.87
CA ILE A 20 12.63 8.46 8.88
C ILE A 20 11.43 9.21 9.47
N VAL A 21 10.33 9.27 8.73
CA VAL A 21 9.12 10.00 9.12
C VAL A 21 7.93 9.05 9.05
N CYS A 22 7.14 8.97 10.12
CA CYS A 22 5.86 8.27 10.11
C CYS A 22 4.76 9.24 9.64
N ALA A 23 4.03 8.85 8.59
CA ALA A 23 2.87 9.59 8.12
C ALA A 23 1.59 8.84 8.46
N GLU A 24 0.76 9.40 9.33
CA GLU A 24 -0.50 8.82 9.82
C GLU A 24 -1.72 9.34 9.03
N ASN A 25 -1.53 10.38 8.23
CA ASN A 25 -2.54 10.93 7.33
C ASN A 25 -1.90 11.48 6.05
N GLU A 26 -2.73 11.75 5.06
CA GLU A 26 -2.34 12.26 3.74
C GLU A 26 -1.54 13.57 3.82
N GLN A 27 -1.96 14.49 4.70
CA GLN A 27 -1.31 15.78 4.84
C GLN A 27 0.12 15.63 5.37
N GLN A 28 0.33 14.76 6.37
CA GLN A 28 1.66 14.46 6.89
C GLN A 28 2.56 13.80 5.83
N LEU A 29 2.01 12.86 5.05
CA LEU A 29 2.74 12.21 3.96
C LEU A 29 3.22 13.25 2.93
N LEU A 30 2.31 14.11 2.48
CA LEU A 30 2.61 15.13 1.48
C LEU A 30 3.59 16.18 2.03
N SER A 31 3.39 16.64 3.27
CA SER A 31 4.29 17.60 3.91
C SER A 31 5.70 17.04 4.10
N ALA A 32 5.84 15.76 4.47
CA ALA A 32 7.14 15.10 4.59
C ALA A 32 7.84 14.98 3.23
N TRP A 33 7.10 14.63 2.17
CA TRP A 33 7.63 14.59 0.81
C TRP A 33 8.08 15.98 0.34
N GLN A 34 7.24 17.00 0.49
CA GLN A 34 7.55 18.38 0.09
C GLN A 34 8.74 18.97 0.87
N GLN A 35 8.89 18.63 2.15
CA GLN A 35 10.06 19.04 2.92
C GLN A 35 11.34 18.41 2.35
N ALA A 36 11.36 17.10 2.16
CA ALA A 36 12.52 16.39 1.64
C ALA A 36 12.90 16.87 0.22
N THR A 37 11.92 17.08 -0.66
CA THR A 37 12.13 17.62 -2.01
C THR A 37 12.70 19.05 -1.97
N ARG A 38 12.23 19.92 -1.07
CA ARG A 38 12.79 21.28 -0.87
C ARG A 38 14.24 21.25 -0.37
N GLU A 39 14.60 20.23 0.38
CA GLU A 39 15.97 19.99 0.86
C GLU A 39 16.86 19.29 -0.20
N GLY A 40 16.31 18.96 -1.38
CA GLY A 40 17.02 18.25 -2.45
C GLY A 40 17.33 16.79 -2.11
N LEU A 41 16.55 16.18 -1.22
CA LEU A 41 16.74 14.80 -0.77
C LEU A 41 15.85 13.82 -1.54
N PRO A 42 16.35 12.63 -1.90
CA PRO A 42 15.50 11.60 -2.47
C PRO A 42 14.51 11.11 -1.43
N VAL A 43 13.31 10.70 -1.87
CA VAL A 43 12.23 10.26 -0.99
C VAL A 43 11.81 8.85 -1.34
N MET A 44 11.67 8.00 -0.33
CA MET A 44 11.15 6.64 -0.48
C MET A 44 9.92 6.50 0.41
N ILE A 45 8.81 6.03 -0.15
CA ILE A 45 7.60 5.69 0.61
C ILE A 45 7.62 4.20 0.91
N LEU A 46 7.44 3.84 2.17
CA LEU A 46 7.58 2.47 2.65
C LEU A 46 6.38 2.04 3.50
N GLY A 47 5.87 0.83 3.25
CA GLY A 47 4.91 0.16 4.12
C GLY A 47 5.61 -0.46 5.33
N GLU A 48 5.64 -1.80 5.38
CA GLU A 48 6.38 -2.58 6.39
C GLU A 48 7.79 -2.99 5.95
N GLY A 49 8.17 -2.66 4.70
CA GLY A 49 9.46 -3.07 4.13
C GLY A 49 9.63 -4.59 3.98
N SER A 50 8.54 -5.29 3.68
CA SER A 50 8.52 -6.74 3.48
C SER A 50 9.08 -7.22 2.14
N ASN A 51 9.36 -6.29 1.23
CA ASN A 51 9.81 -6.56 -0.14
C ASN A 51 10.82 -5.53 -0.64
N VAL A 52 11.74 -5.12 0.24
CA VAL A 52 12.82 -4.18 -0.09
C VAL A 52 14.16 -4.74 0.35
N LEU A 53 15.21 -4.40 -0.38
CA LEU A 53 16.59 -4.70 -0.02
C LEU A 53 17.40 -3.41 -0.10
N PHE A 54 17.82 -2.88 1.05
CA PHE A 54 18.73 -1.74 1.10
C PHE A 54 20.15 -2.23 0.78
N LEU A 55 20.78 -1.66 -0.24
CA LEU A 55 22.13 -2.03 -0.68
C LEU A 55 23.23 -1.20 0.01
N GLU A 56 22.84 -0.03 0.51
CA GLU A 56 23.72 0.94 1.17
C GLU A 56 22.89 1.88 2.06
N ASN A 57 23.56 2.84 2.70
CA ASN A 57 22.88 3.90 3.43
C ASN A 57 22.05 4.76 2.47
N TYR A 58 20.76 4.93 2.78
CA TYR A 58 19.87 5.75 2.01
C TYR A 58 20.09 7.24 2.32
N ALA A 59 20.55 8.02 1.33
CA ALA A 59 20.93 9.41 1.53
C ALA A 59 19.75 10.37 1.82
N GLY A 60 18.51 9.88 1.72
CA GLY A 60 17.31 10.70 1.77
C GLY A 60 16.34 10.39 2.91
N THR A 61 15.08 10.73 2.66
CA THR A 61 13.98 10.59 3.63
C THR A 61 13.16 9.34 3.32
N VAL A 62 12.98 8.46 4.31
CA VAL A 62 12.04 7.34 4.24
C VAL A 62 10.74 7.75 4.95
N ILE A 63 9.63 7.73 4.22
CA ILE A 63 8.30 8.02 4.73
C ILE A 63 7.57 6.69 4.96
N LEU A 64 7.32 6.36 6.22
CA LEU A 64 6.56 5.19 6.62
C LEU A 64 5.06 5.51 6.50
N ASN A 65 4.38 4.86 5.55
CA ASN A 65 2.94 5.03 5.35
C ASN A 65 2.16 4.28 6.45
N ARG A 66 1.48 5.02 7.32
CA ARG A 66 0.69 4.54 8.44
C ARG A 66 -0.74 5.10 8.40
N LEU A 67 -1.25 5.42 7.20
CA LEU A 67 -2.63 5.86 7.01
C LEU A 67 -3.59 4.71 7.35
N LYS A 68 -4.30 4.81 8.47
CA LYS A 68 -5.23 3.80 8.98
C LYS A 68 -6.68 4.10 8.61
N GLY A 69 -7.55 3.12 8.78
CA GLY A 69 -8.99 3.24 8.55
C GLY A 69 -9.51 2.12 7.67
N ILE A 70 -10.64 1.54 8.06
CA ILE A 70 -11.40 0.58 7.27
C ILE A 70 -12.84 1.07 7.28
N GLU A 71 -13.38 1.37 6.11
CA GLU A 71 -14.80 1.66 5.90
C GLU A 71 -15.42 0.53 5.08
N VAL A 72 -16.60 0.07 5.49
CA VAL A 72 -17.31 -1.02 4.81
C VAL A 72 -18.69 -0.53 4.41
N LYS A 73 -19.03 -0.74 3.14
CA LYS A 73 -20.37 -0.55 2.61
C LYS A 73 -20.88 -1.87 2.07
N GLU A 74 -21.95 -2.38 2.67
CA GLU A 74 -22.66 -3.56 2.21
C GLU A 74 -23.70 -3.19 1.14
N THR A 75 -23.77 -4.00 0.10
CA THR A 75 -24.86 -4.03 -0.90
C THR A 75 -25.52 -5.40 -0.88
N ALA A 76 -26.55 -5.60 -1.69
CA ALA A 76 -27.20 -6.92 -1.76
C ALA A 76 -26.26 -7.99 -2.34
N GLU A 77 -25.28 -7.61 -3.16
CA GLU A 77 -24.41 -8.52 -3.91
C GLU A 77 -22.97 -8.57 -3.39
N ALA A 78 -22.51 -7.59 -2.62
CA ALA A 78 -21.10 -7.48 -2.22
C ALA A 78 -20.85 -6.59 -0.99
N TRP A 79 -19.64 -6.70 -0.45
CA TRP A 79 -19.07 -5.72 0.47
C TRP A 79 -18.00 -4.91 -0.26
N HIS A 80 -18.13 -3.59 -0.21
CA HIS A 80 -17.13 -2.64 -0.69
C HIS A 80 -16.34 -2.13 0.49
N LEU A 81 -15.04 -2.41 0.50
CA LEU A 81 -14.12 -1.99 1.55
C LEU A 81 -13.28 -0.84 1.02
N TYR A 82 -13.21 0.27 1.75
CA TYR A 82 -12.22 1.31 1.57
C TYR A 82 -11.21 1.22 2.71
N VAL A 83 -9.94 0.97 2.39
CA VAL A 83 -8.93 0.64 3.39
C VAL A 83 -7.71 1.54 3.24
N GLY A 84 -7.31 2.18 4.34
CA GLY A 84 -6.14 3.04 4.41
C GLY A 84 -4.85 2.30 4.05
N ALA A 85 -3.97 2.96 3.30
CA ALA A 85 -2.75 2.38 2.75
C ALA A 85 -1.77 1.85 3.81
N GLY A 86 -1.83 2.35 5.04
CA GLY A 86 -1.00 1.90 6.15
C GLY A 86 -1.57 0.74 6.95
N GLU A 87 -2.76 0.23 6.63
CA GLU A 87 -3.30 -0.96 7.29
C GLU A 87 -2.43 -2.20 7.03
N ASN A 88 -2.32 -3.08 8.03
CA ASN A 88 -1.60 -4.34 7.84
C ASN A 88 -2.46 -5.27 6.98
N TRP A 89 -1.88 -5.82 5.92
CA TRP A 89 -2.61 -6.67 4.98
C TRP A 89 -3.23 -7.89 5.66
N HIS A 90 -2.45 -8.65 6.43
CA HIS A 90 -2.97 -9.86 7.05
C HIS A 90 -4.04 -9.57 8.11
N GLN A 91 -3.93 -8.46 8.85
CA GLN A 91 -4.98 -8.03 9.77
C GLN A 91 -6.26 -7.64 9.02
N LEU A 92 -6.17 -7.04 7.83
CA LEU A 92 -7.33 -6.82 6.96
C LEU A 92 -7.98 -8.14 6.55
N VAL A 93 -7.19 -9.14 6.13
CA VAL A 93 -7.73 -10.47 5.78
C VAL A 93 -8.47 -11.09 6.96
N ARG A 94 -7.89 -11.04 8.16
CA ARG A 94 -8.54 -11.55 9.38
C ARG A 94 -9.83 -10.79 9.70
N TYR A 95 -9.79 -9.46 9.63
CA TYR A 95 -10.95 -8.62 9.83
C TYR A 95 -12.09 -8.97 8.87
N ALA A 96 -11.78 -9.18 7.58
CA ALA A 96 -12.79 -9.57 6.59
C ALA A 96 -13.42 -10.93 6.92
N LEU A 97 -12.61 -11.92 7.30
CA LEU A 97 -13.10 -13.24 7.69
C LEU A 97 -13.96 -13.20 8.97
N ASP A 98 -13.53 -12.46 9.99
CA ASP A 98 -14.26 -12.30 11.25
C ASP A 98 -15.62 -11.61 11.05
N ASN A 99 -15.77 -10.82 9.98
CA ASN A 99 -17.00 -10.14 9.59
C ASN A 99 -17.76 -10.83 8.44
N ASN A 100 -17.41 -12.09 8.12
CA ASN A 100 -18.06 -12.89 7.06
C ASN A 100 -18.03 -12.27 5.65
N MET A 101 -16.94 -11.56 5.32
CA MET A 101 -16.69 -10.99 3.99
C MET A 101 -15.65 -11.86 3.25
N PRO A 102 -16.04 -12.95 2.58
CA PRO A 102 -15.10 -13.84 1.87
C PRO A 102 -14.53 -13.18 0.61
N GLY A 103 -13.35 -13.64 0.20
CA GLY A 103 -12.67 -13.23 -1.04
C GLY A 103 -11.17 -12.95 -0.86
N LEU A 104 -10.72 -12.73 0.38
CA LEU A 104 -9.32 -12.40 0.70
C LEU A 104 -8.53 -13.57 1.30
N GLU A 105 -9.17 -14.71 1.58
CA GLU A 105 -8.59 -15.84 2.31
C GLU A 105 -7.37 -16.46 1.64
N ASN A 106 -7.35 -16.57 0.30
CA ASN A 106 -6.19 -17.06 -0.46
C ASN A 106 -4.97 -16.15 -0.32
N LEU A 107 -5.15 -14.92 0.13
CA LEU A 107 -4.09 -13.93 0.30
C LEU A 107 -3.70 -13.77 1.78
N ALA A 108 -4.16 -14.66 2.67
CA ALA A 108 -3.79 -14.65 4.08
C ALA A 108 -2.26 -14.79 4.28
N LEU A 109 -1.76 -14.25 5.41
CA LEU A 109 -0.36 -14.27 5.84
C LEU A 109 0.66 -13.56 4.93
N ILE A 110 0.23 -12.92 3.83
CA ILE A 110 1.12 -12.05 3.06
C ILE A 110 1.53 -10.86 3.95
N PRO A 111 2.84 -10.61 4.16
CA PRO A 111 3.31 -9.48 4.96
C PRO A 111 3.22 -8.16 4.17
N GLY A 112 3.17 -7.02 4.86
CA GLY A 112 3.12 -5.71 4.23
C GLY A 112 1.86 -4.94 4.54
N CYS A 113 1.83 -3.71 4.03
CA CYS A 113 0.68 -2.83 4.15
C CYS A 113 -0.28 -3.00 2.96
N VAL A 114 -1.55 -2.66 3.20
CA VAL A 114 -2.61 -2.57 2.19
C VAL A 114 -2.19 -1.71 1.00
N GLY A 115 -1.56 -0.55 1.22
CA GLY A 115 -1.12 0.34 0.14
C GLY A 115 0.02 -0.23 -0.71
N SER A 116 0.75 -1.24 -0.22
CA SER A 116 1.77 -1.94 -1.00
C SER A 116 1.18 -3.10 -1.82
N SER A 117 -0.02 -3.57 -1.48
CA SER A 117 -0.67 -4.69 -2.16
C SER A 117 -0.81 -4.50 -3.68
N PRO A 118 -1.18 -3.31 -4.20
CA PRO A 118 -1.40 -3.13 -5.64
C PRO A 118 -0.09 -3.04 -6.42
N ILE A 119 1.01 -2.59 -5.79
CA ILE A 119 2.27 -2.27 -6.48
C ILE A 119 2.82 -3.47 -7.25
N GLN A 120 2.79 -4.65 -6.64
CA GLN A 120 3.19 -5.91 -7.26
C GLN A 120 2.02 -6.89 -7.42
N ASN A 121 0.78 -6.41 -7.40
CA ASN A 121 -0.41 -7.26 -7.54
C ASN A 121 -0.28 -8.54 -6.70
N ILE A 122 -0.24 -8.39 -5.37
CA ILE A 122 0.07 -9.51 -4.47
C ILE A 122 -0.80 -10.73 -4.81
N GLY A 123 -0.19 -11.92 -4.75
CA GLY A 123 -0.89 -13.12 -5.16
C GLY A 123 -0.28 -14.38 -4.56
N ALA A 124 -1.17 -15.26 -4.11
CA ALA A 124 -0.87 -16.56 -3.52
C ALA A 124 -2.04 -17.52 -3.77
N TYR A 125 -1.75 -18.82 -3.79
CA TYR A 125 -2.75 -19.89 -3.90
C TYR A 125 -3.79 -19.68 -5.04
N GLY A 126 -3.32 -19.25 -6.21
CA GLY A 126 -4.15 -19.08 -7.41
C GLY A 126 -5.03 -17.82 -7.44
N VAL A 127 -4.88 -16.91 -6.49
CA VAL A 127 -5.57 -15.62 -6.44
C VAL A 127 -4.55 -14.48 -6.44
N GLU A 128 -4.87 -13.42 -7.17
CA GLU A 128 -4.11 -12.16 -7.19
C GLU A 128 -5.03 -11.00 -6.80
N LEU A 129 -4.45 -9.90 -6.31
CA LEU A 129 -5.18 -8.72 -5.83
C LEU A 129 -6.15 -8.17 -6.88
N GLN A 130 -5.77 -8.19 -8.16
CA GLN A 130 -6.61 -7.72 -9.27
C GLN A 130 -8.00 -8.37 -9.31
N ARG A 131 -8.19 -9.54 -8.70
CA ARG A 131 -9.49 -10.23 -8.63
C ARG A 131 -10.48 -9.53 -7.68
N VAL A 132 -9.97 -8.84 -6.67
CA VAL A 132 -10.76 -8.21 -5.60
C VAL A 132 -10.59 -6.69 -5.55
N CYS A 133 -9.58 -6.13 -6.21
CA CYS A 133 -9.36 -4.70 -6.27
C CYS A 133 -10.48 -4.01 -7.08
N ASP A 134 -11.10 -2.99 -6.50
CA ASP A 134 -12.06 -2.13 -7.18
C ASP A 134 -11.34 -0.90 -7.77
N TYR A 135 -10.58 -0.22 -6.91
CA TYR A 135 -9.80 0.97 -7.26
C TYR A 135 -8.63 1.18 -6.29
N VAL A 136 -7.69 2.05 -6.67
CA VAL A 136 -6.58 2.50 -5.85
C VAL A 136 -6.59 4.02 -5.79
N ASP A 137 -6.65 4.57 -4.57
CA ASP A 137 -6.59 6.00 -4.32
C ASP A 137 -5.15 6.42 -4.05
N CYS A 138 -4.74 7.46 -4.76
CA CYS A 138 -3.39 8.00 -4.73
C CYS A 138 -3.40 9.51 -4.54
N ILE A 139 -2.27 10.05 -4.12
CA ILE A 139 -1.95 11.47 -4.19
C ILE A 139 -0.79 11.65 -5.15
N GLU A 140 -0.96 12.52 -6.14
CA GLU A 140 0.16 13.02 -6.94
C GLU A 140 1.04 13.92 -6.07
N LEU A 141 2.30 13.54 -5.90
CA LEU A 141 3.17 14.12 -4.88
C LEU A 141 3.56 15.57 -5.19
N GLU A 142 3.75 15.91 -6.47
CA GLU A 142 4.09 17.27 -6.89
C GLU A 142 2.95 18.27 -6.68
N THR A 143 1.71 17.86 -6.97
CA THR A 143 0.56 18.77 -6.97
C THR A 143 -0.31 18.64 -5.72
N GLY A 144 -0.17 17.55 -4.97
CA GLY A 144 -1.07 17.19 -3.86
C GLY A 144 -2.46 16.76 -4.31
N LYS A 145 -2.71 16.58 -5.61
CA LYS A 145 -4.04 16.19 -6.13
C LYS A 145 -4.32 14.72 -5.87
N ARG A 146 -5.56 14.43 -5.45
CA ARG A 146 -6.06 13.06 -5.36
C ARG A 146 -6.38 12.51 -6.74
N LEU A 147 -6.02 11.25 -6.94
CA LEU A 147 -6.28 10.46 -8.13
C LEU A 147 -6.90 9.14 -7.68
N ARG A 148 -7.93 8.68 -8.39
CA ARG A 148 -8.49 7.33 -8.22
C ARG A 148 -8.30 6.58 -9.52
N LEU A 149 -7.63 5.43 -9.44
CA LEU A 149 -7.47 4.52 -10.58
C LEU A 149 -8.38 3.33 -10.37
N SER A 150 -9.21 3.03 -11.35
CA SER A 150 -9.90 1.74 -11.41
C SER A 150 -8.89 0.59 -11.49
N ALA A 151 -9.32 -0.63 -11.15
CA ALA A 151 -8.48 -1.83 -11.29
C ALA A 151 -7.93 -2.01 -12.72
N ALA A 152 -8.69 -1.63 -13.74
CA ALA A 152 -8.25 -1.66 -15.13
C ALA A 152 -7.13 -0.64 -15.41
N GLU A 153 -7.25 0.58 -14.90
CA GLU A 153 -6.23 1.63 -15.03
C GLU A 153 -4.95 1.32 -14.26
N CYS A 154 -5.03 0.50 -13.21
CA CYS A 154 -3.86 0.02 -12.48
C CYS A 154 -2.96 -0.91 -13.33
N ARG A 155 -3.47 -1.45 -14.44
CA ARG A 155 -2.74 -2.32 -15.39
C ARG A 155 -2.02 -3.47 -14.69
N PHE A 156 -2.75 -4.19 -13.83
CA PHE A 156 -2.18 -5.32 -13.10
C PHE A 156 -1.66 -6.40 -14.04
N GLY A 157 -0.53 -6.98 -13.67
CA GLY A 157 0.06 -8.16 -14.29
C GLY A 157 0.75 -9.02 -13.22
N TYR A 158 1.41 -10.10 -13.66
CA TYR A 158 2.13 -10.98 -12.75
C TYR A 158 3.29 -10.22 -12.09
N ARG A 159 3.16 -9.94 -10.78
CA ARG A 159 4.12 -9.13 -9.99
C ARG A 159 4.33 -7.72 -10.54
N ASP A 160 3.31 -7.15 -11.18
CA ASP A 160 3.41 -5.90 -11.91
C ASP A 160 2.16 -5.02 -11.84
N SER A 161 2.36 -3.71 -11.97
CA SER A 161 1.30 -2.69 -12.05
C SER A 161 1.87 -1.37 -12.58
N ILE A 162 1.00 -0.42 -12.92
CA ILE A 162 1.41 0.94 -13.31
C ILE A 162 2.28 1.65 -12.26
N PHE A 163 2.17 1.27 -10.98
CA PHE A 163 2.93 1.84 -9.86
C PHE A 163 4.40 1.44 -9.85
N LYS A 164 4.82 0.49 -10.70
CA LYS A 164 6.25 0.17 -10.94
C LYS A 164 6.82 0.85 -12.19
N HIS A 165 5.97 1.61 -12.89
CA HIS A 165 6.30 2.23 -14.17
C HIS A 165 6.04 3.73 -14.08
N GLU A 166 5.03 4.21 -14.79
CA GLU A 166 4.70 5.63 -14.91
C GLU A 166 4.49 6.30 -13.53
N TYR A 167 3.96 5.58 -12.56
CA TYR A 167 3.54 6.14 -11.27
C TYR A 167 4.51 5.92 -10.12
N GLN A 168 5.65 5.24 -10.34
CA GLN A 168 6.56 4.80 -9.28
C GLN A 168 7.01 5.93 -8.34
N ASP A 169 7.44 7.06 -8.89
CA ASP A 169 7.98 8.18 -8.11
C ASP A 169 7.04 9.40 -8.09
N ARG A 170 5.90 9.30 -8.79
CA ARG A 170 4.95 10.41 -8.99
C ARG A 170 3.80 10.40 -7.99
N VAL A 171 3.41 9.23 -7.49
CA VAL A 171 2.22 9.10 -6.64
C VAL A 171 2.52 8.34 -5.34
N ALA A 172 1.74 8.64 -4.32
CA ALA A 172 1.66 7.84 -3.10
C ALA A 172 0.29 7.19 -3.00
N ILE A 173 0.21 5.87 -2.83
CA ILE A 173 -1.04 5.17 -2.54
C ILE A 173 -1.48 5.52 -1.12
N VAL A 174 -2.72 5.99 -0.96
CA VAL A 174 -3.28 6.43 0.33
C VAL A 174 -4.45 5.57 0.80
N ALA A 175 -5.15 4.91 -0.12
CA ALA A 175 -6.14 3.89 0.20
C ALA A 175 -6.35 2.92 -0.97
N VAL A 176 -6.93 1.77 -0.68
CA VAL A 176 -7.29 0.76 -1.68
C VAL A 176 -8.74 0.34 -1.46
N GLY A 177 -9.50 0.30 -2.56
CA GLY A 177 -10.86 -0.20 -2.62
C GLY A 177 -10.90 -1.68 -2.97
N TYR A 178 -11.65 -2.48 -2.22
CA TYR A 178 -11.87 -3.90 -2.50
C TYR A 178 -13.35 -4.23 -2.63
N VAL A 179 -13.68 -5.21 -3.48
CA VAL A 179 -15.00 -5.81 -3.58
C VAL A 179 -14.92 -7.28 -3.17
N CYS A 180 -15.65 -7.64 -2.11
CA CYS A 180 -15.85 -9.02 -1.67
C CYS A 180 -17.27 -9.45 -2.05
N GLN A 181 -17.43 -10.50 -2.86
CA GLN A 181 -18.75 -10.91 -3.34
C GLN A 181 -19.54 -11.69 -2.27
N SER A 182 -20.80 -11.32 -2.07
CA SER A 182 -21.73 -12.05 -1.21
C SER A 182 -22.19 -13.31 -1.91
N ASN A 183 -21.56 -14.45 -1.59
CA ASN A 183 -21.95 -15.88 -1.78
C ASN A 183 -22.98 -16.26 -2.88
N GLY A 184 -23.09 -15.53 -4.00
CA GLY A 184 -23.98 -15.81 -5.12
C GLY A 184 -23.34 -16.65 -6.22
N ASN A 185 -22.01 -16.82 -6.19
CA ASN A 185 -21.25 -17.68 -7.09
C ASN A 185 -20.20 -18.46 -6.28
N ARG A 186 -20.62 -19.59 -5.72
CA ARG A 186 -19.68 -20.64 -5.31
C ARG A 186 -19.39 -21.50 -6.53
N TYR A 187 -18.11 -21.54 -6.92
CA TYR A 187 -17.43 -22.50 -7.81
C TYR A 187 -18.21 -23.04 -9.02
#